data_AF-A0A7X5XZJ5-F1
#
_entry.id   AF-A0A7X5XZJ5-F1
#
_cell.length_a   1.000
_cell.length_b   1.000
_cell.length_c   1.000
_cell.angle_alpha   90.00
_cell.angle_beta   90.00
_cell.angle_gamma   90.00
#
_symmetry.space_group_name_H-M   'P 1'
#
loop_
_entity.id
_entity.type
_entity.pdbx_description
1 polymer ?
#
loop_
_entity_poly.entity_id
_entity_poly.type
_entity_poly.pdbx_seq_one_letter_code
_entity_poly.pdbx_strand_id
1 'polypeptide(L)'
;MTDLPYTTPLQFIGLALALVAGWLLGLASSNAGRRWRERYEAERDAHQALREELATANTRIRDLEAANSRLERTIADRRPATPVADPAPTKRDSAVRSWFYGGTDVLARIRGIDEHRERQLNQLGIQHFRDIEELPRGDELPLEERLGLPHGTIVDERWREQAALLRAGETDEHARRFGHHA
;
A
#
# COMPACT_ATOMS: atom_id res chain seq x y z
N MET A 1 -28.13 79.34 -16.95
CA MET A 1 -28.05 78.05 -17.67
C MET A 1 -26.59 77.68 -17.68
N THR A 2 -26.19 76.65 -16.94
CA THR A 2 -24.79 76.24 -16.77
C THR A 2 -24.32 75.56 -18.05
N ASP A 3 -23.45 76.21 -18.81
CA ASP A 3 -22.76 75.59 -19.94
C ASP A 3 -21.94 74.40 -19.42
N LEU A 4 -22.20 73.23 -20.00
CA LEU A 4 -21.42 72.04 -19.70
C LEU A 4 -20.01 72.23 -20.28
N PRO A 5 -18.94 71.99 -19.49
CA PRO A 5 -17.56 72.34 -19.84
C PRO A 5 -16.98 71.56 -21.04
N TYR A 6 -17.69 70.54 -21.54
CA TYR A 6 -17.26 69.71 -22.65
C TYR A 6 -18.32 69.68 -23.76
N THR A 7 -18.07 70.43 -24.83
CA THR A 7 -18.99 70.59 -25.96
C THR A 7 -18.40 70.05 -27.26
N THR A 8 -17.08 69.84 -27.35
CA THR A 8 -16.42 69.40 -28.58
C THR A 8 -16.07 67.90 -28.57
N PRO A 9 -16.24 67.19 -29.71
CA PRO A 9 -15.90 65.77 -29.83
C PRO A 9 -14.44 65.45 -29.45
N LEU A 10 -13.52 66.38 -29.71
CA LEU A 10 -12.10 66.24 -29.36
C LEU A 10 -11.85 66.11 -27.84
N GLN A 11 -12.66 66.77 -27.00
CA GLN A 11 -12.50 66.69 -25.54
C GLN A 11 -12.84 65.30 -25.01
N PHE A 12 -13.86 64.64 -25.58
CA PHE A 12 -14.21 63.26 -25.25
C PHE A 12 -13.13 62.27 -25.69
N ILE A 13 -12.50 62.50 -26.85
CA ILE A 13 -11.35 61.69 -27.30
C ILE A 13 -10.17 61.82 -26.33
N GLY A 14 -9.85 63.04 -25.88
CA GLY A 14 -8.81 63.27 -24.90
C GLY A 14 -9.07 62.58 -23.56
N LEU A 15 -10.32 62.62 -23.07
CA LEU A 15 -10.74 61.90 -21.86
C LEU A 15 -10.66 60.39 -22.02
N ALA A 16 -11.09 59.86 -23.16
CA ALA A 16 -11.00 58.43 -23.46
C ALA A 16 -9.54 57.96 -23.48
N LEU A 17 -8.64 58.73 -24.12
CA LEU A 17 -7.21 58.43 -24.13
C LEU A 17 -6.60 58.48 -22.73
N ALA A 18 -6.95 59.48 -21.92
CA ALA A 18 -6.47 59.58 -20.54
C ALA A 18 -6.96 58.41 -19.66
N LEU A 19 -8.22 57.98 -19.83
CA LEU A 19 -8.78 56.81 -19.15
C LEU A 19 -8.04 55.53 -19.56
N VAL A 20 -7.82 55.34 -20.86
CA VAL A 20 -7.10 54.16 -21.40
C VAL A 20 -5.64 54.17 -20.91
N ALA A 21 -4.98 55.33 -20.93
CA ALA A 21 -3.61 55.47 -20.43
C ALA A 21 -3.52 55.15 -18.94
N GLY A 22 -4.44 55.67 -18.12
CA GLY A 22 -4.50 55.37 -16.68
C GLY A 22 -4.81 53.89 -16.41
N TRP A 23 -5.69 53.27 -17.19
CA TRP A 23 -6.01 51.85 -17.09
C TRP A 23 -4.80 50.97 -17.45
N LEU A 24 -4.08 51.29 -18.53
CA LEU A 24 -2.87 50.58 -18.93
C LEU A 24 -1.74 50.74 -17.90
N LEU A 25 -1.55 51.95 -17.35
CA LEU A 25 -0.56 52.19 -16.30
C LEU A 25 -0.89 51.39 -15.03
N GLY A 26 -2.17 51.34 -14.63
CA GLY A 26 -2.64 50.55 -13.50
C GLY A 26 -2.45 49.05 -13.70
N LEU A 27 -2.71 48.55 -14.91
CA LEU A 27 -2.51 47.13 -15.26
C LEU A 27 -1.01 46.76 -15.27
N ALA A 28 -0.17 47.63 -15.83
CA ALA A 28 1.30 47.45 -15.82
C ALA A 28 1.88 47.54 -14.40
N SER A 29 1.29 48.37 -13.54
CA SER A 29 1.65 48.48 -12.12
C SER A 29 1.08 47.34 -11.27
N SER A 30 0.12 46.56 -11.79
CA SER A 30 -0.46 45.44 -11.07
C SER A 30 0.55 44.30 -10.96
N ASN A 31 0.98 44.04 -9.73
CA ASN A 31 1.94 42.99 -9.34
C ASN A 31 1.47 41.54 -9.67
N ALA A 32 0.38 41.37 -10.43
CA ALA A 32 -0.14 40.09 -10.89
C ALA A 32 0.96 39.26 -11.58
N GLY A 33 1.87 39.94 -12.30
CA GLY A 33 3.04 39.41 -12.97
C GLY A 33 3.99 38.58 -12.10
N ARG A 34 4.16 38.95 -10.82
CA ARG A 34 5.13 38.30 -9.92
C ARG A 34 4.54 37.09 -9.23
N ARG A 35 3.27 37.18 -8.81
CA ARG A 35 2.60 36.11 -8.06
C ARG A 35 2.41 34.82 -8.87
N TRP A 36 2.25 34.91 -10.19
CA TRP A 36 2.17 33.71 -11.03
C TRP A 36 3.53 33.04 -11.23
N ARG A 37 4.61 33.83 -11.27
CA ARG A 37 5.98 33.28 -11.35
C ARG A 37 6.38 32.60 -10.06
N GLU A 38 6.12 33.24 -8.91
CA GLU A 38 6.40 32.67 -7.59
C GLU A 38 5.67 31.32 -7.38
N ARG A 39 4.40 31.22 -7.80
CA ARG A 39 3.65 29.96 -7.73
C ARG A 39 4.21 28.89 -8.67
N TYR A 40 4.63 29.27 -9.87
CA TYR A 40 5.21 28.34 -10.84
C TYR A 40 6.61 27.86 -10.42
N GLU A 41 7.42 28.75 -9.84
CA GLU A 41 8.71 28.42 -9.26
C GLU A 41 8.54 27.48 -8.06
N ALA A 42 7.59 27.77 -7.15
CA ALA A 42 7.29 26.89 -6.02
C ALA A 42 6.82 25.49 -6.45
N GLU A 43 6.00 25.38 -7.51
CA GLU A 43 5.57 24.09 -8.04
C GLU A 43 6.75 23.31 -8.66
N ARG A 44 7.65 23.99 -9.36
CA ARG A 44 8.87 23.38 -9.91
C ARG A 44 9.82 22.91 -8.81
N ASP A 45 10.03 23.70 -7.77
CA ASP A 45 10.89 23.36 -6.65
C ASP A 45 10.35 22.14 -5.88
N ALA A 46 9.04 22.07 -5.67
CA ALA A 46 8.39 20.91 -5.08
C ALA A 46 8.59 19.63 -5.91
N HIS A 47 8.51 19.73 -7.24
CA HIS A 47 8.79 18.61 -8.13
C HIS A 47 10.26 18.18 -8.11
N GLN A 48 11.20 19.13 -8.01
CA GLN A 48 12.63 18.81 -7.91
C GLN A 48 12.93 18.12 -6.57
N ALA A 49 12.45 18.67 -5.46
CA ALA A 49 12.61 18.08 -4.13
C ALA A 49 12.09 16.64 -4.07
N LEU A 50 10.90 16.38 -4.65
CA LEU A 50 10.34 15.03 -4.71
C LEU A 50 11.22 14.08 -5.53
N ARG A 51 11.77 14.54 -6.66
CA ARG A 51 12.67 13.72 -7.50
C ARG A 51 13.98 13.40 -6.78
N GLU A 52 14.52 14.36 -6.03
CA GLU A 52 15.72 14.15 -5.21
C GLU A 52 15.45 13.17 -4.07
N GLU A 53 14.32 13.31 -3.38
CA GLU A 53 13.90 12.37 -2.33
C GLU A 53 13.77 10.94 -2.90
N LEU A 54 13.11 10.78 -4.05
CA LEU A 54 13.02 9.49 -4.72
C LEU A 54 14.40 8.95 -5.15
N ALA A 55 15.30 9.81 -5.63
CA ALA A 55 16.65 9.40 -6.00
C ALA A 55 17.43 8.88 -4.78
N THR A 56 17.35 9.58 -3.64
CA THR A 56 18.02 9.17 -2.39
C THR A 56 17.42 7.90 -1.78
N ALA A 57 16.10 7.71 -1.87
CA ALA A 57 15.44 6.47 -1.48
C ALA A 57 15.92 5.30 -2.36
N ASN A 58 15.95 5.49 -3.68
CA ASN A 58 16.42 4.47 -4.63
C ASN A 58 17.91 4.12 -4.46
N THR A 59 18.77 5.08 -4.12
CA THR A 59 20.16 4.76 -3.77
C THR A 59 20.24 3.90 -2.52
N ARG A 60 19.45 4.25 -1.49
CA ARG A 60 19.42 3.48 -0.23
C ARG A 60 18.91 2.06 -0.44
N ILE A 61 17.89 1.86 -1.29
CA ILE A 61 17.39 0.54 -1.66
C ILE A 61 18.51 -0.29 -2.32
N ARG A 62 19.20 0.27 -3.32
CA ARG A 62 20.31 -0.43 -4.00
C ARG A 62 21.45 -0.79 -3.04
N ASP A 63 21.79 0.10 -2.11
CA ASP A 63 22.83 -0.17 -1.11
C ASP A 63 22.41 -1.28 -0.14
N LEU A 64 21.13 -1.28 0.28
CA LEU A 64 20.56 -2.34 1.12
C LEU A 64 20.53 -3.67 0.38
N GLU A 65 20.11 -3.70 -0.89
CA GLU A 65 20.14 -4.90 -1.72
C GLU A 65 21.56 -5.42 -1.87
N ALA A 66 22.53 -4.55 -2.16
CA ALA A 66 23.94 -4.95 -2.27
C ALA A 66 24.49 -5.49 -0.95
N ALA A 67 24.13 -4.89 0.19
CA ALA A 67 24.50 -5.39 1.51
C ALA A 67 23.84 -6.73 1.80
N ASN A 68 22.55 -6.89 1.47
CA ASN A 68 21.81 -8.13 1.66
C ASN A 68 22.41 -9.26 0.82
N SER A 69 22.70 -9.02 -0.47
CA SER A 69 23.39 -10.00 -1.32
C SER A 69 24.76 -10.40 -0.79
N ARG A 70 25.50 -9.49 -0.11
CA ARG A 70 26.77 -9.84 0.55
C ARG A 70 26.53 -10.75 1.75
N LEU A 71 25.49 -10.47 2.55
CA LEU A 71 25.11 -11.31 3.68
C LEU A 71 24.66 -12.68 3.21
N GLU A 72 23.81 -12.76 2.19
CA GLU A 72 23.38 -14.01 1.58
C GLU A 72 24.56 -14.84 1.07
N ARG A 73 25.51 -14.22 0.37
CA ARG A 73 26.76 -14.89 -0.04
C ARG A 73 27.56 -15.40 1.16
N THR A 74 27.68 -14.61 2.21
CA THR A 74 28.38 -15.02 3.45
C THR A 74 27.68 -16.20 4.13
N ILE A 75 26.34 -16.19 4.15
CA ILE A 75 25.52 -17.28 4.69
C ILE A 75 25.63 -18.53 3.82
N ALA A 76 25.61 -18.37 2.50
CA ALA A 76 25.76 -19.45 1.54
C ALA A 76 27.13 -20.12 1.64
N ASP A 77 28.20 -19.32 1.74
CA ASP A 77 29.57 -19.83 1.94
C ASP A 77 29.74 -20.57 3.28
N ARG A 78 29.05 -20.10 4.33
CA ARG A 78 28.99 -20.79 5.63
C ARG A 78 28.06 -22.01 5.65
N ARG A 79 27.14 -22.14 4.70
CA ARG A 79 26.22 -23.29 4.60
C ARG A 79 26.93 -24.41 3.82
N PRO A 80 27.31 -25.54 4.44
CA PRO A 80 27.73 -26.71 3.67
C PRO A 80 26.60 -27.12 2.72
N ALA A 81 26.95 -27.43 1.46
CA ALA A 81 26.04 -27.76 0.37
C ALA A 81 25.15 -28.97 0.69
N THR A 82 24.08 -28.73 1.43
CA THR A 82 22.95 -29.63 1.61
C THR A 82 21.78 -28.84 1.05
N PRO A 83 21.03 -29.36 0.06
CA PRO A 83 19.98 -28.59 -0.60
C PRO A 83 18.91 -28.26 0.44
N VAL A 84 18.86 -26.99 0.85
CA VAL A 84 17.81 -26.46 1.72
C VAL A 84 16.63 -26.16 0.80
N ALA A 85 15.71 -27.13 0.68
CA ALA A 85 14.31 -26.82 0.38
C ALA A 85 13.85 -25.70 1.33
N ASP A 86 12.99 -24.78 0.86
CA ASP A 86 12.34 -23.76 1.69
C ASP A 86 12.17 -24.31 3.12
N PRO A 87 12.73 -23.67 4.16
CA PRO A 87 12.73 -24.28 5.47
C PRO A 87 11.28 -24.33 5.95
N ALA A 88 10.63 -25.45 5.68
CA ALA A 88 9.48 -25.90 6.44
C ALA A 88 9.83 -25.65 7.90
N PRO A 89 8.96 -24.97 8.67
CA PRO A 89 9.29 -24.52 10.02
C PRO A 89 9.94 -25.68 10.74
N THR A 90 11.15 -25.44 11.23
CA THR A 90 11.93 -26.54 11.79
C THR A 90 11.10 -27.16 12.91
N LYS A 91 11.22 -28.47 13.13
CA LYS A 91 10.49 -29.14 14.23
C LYS A 91 10.68 -28.43 15.58
N ARG A 92 11.74 -27.63 15.74
CA ARG A 92 11.97 -26.76 16.90
C ARG A 92 11.07 -25.51 16.91
N ASP A 93 10.95 -24.79 15.81
CA ASP A 93 10.06 -23.61 15.73
C ASP A 93 8.59 -24.01 15.89
N SER A 94 8.21 -25.12 15.26
CA SER A 94 6.86 -25.70 15.42
C SER A 94 6.66 -26.31 16.81
N ALA A 95 7.66 -26.94 17.44
CA ALA A 95 7.55 -27.40 18.83
C ALA A 95 7.47 -26.25 19.83
N VAL A 96 8.21 -25.16 19.61
CA VAL A 96 8.11 -23.95 20.44
C VAL A 96 6.72 -23.34 20.30
N ARG A 97 6.19 -23.17 19.08
CA ARG A 97 4.80 -22.73 18.89
C ARG A 97 3.78 -23.70 19.49
N SER A 98 3.95 -25.01 19.28
CA SER A 98 3.06 -26.05 19.83
C SER A 98 3.07 -26.07 21.37
N TRP A 99 4.21 -25.77 22.01
CA TRP A 99 4.33 -25.60 23.46
C TRP A 99 3.63 -24.32 23.95
N PHE A 100 3.74 -23.22 23.19
CA PHE A 100 3.08 -21.96 23.53
C PHE A 100 1.57 -21.94 23.25
N TYR A 101 1.09 -22.74 22.28
CA TYR A 101 -0.27 -22.65 21.75
C TYR A 101 -1.10 -23.94 21.84
N GLY A 102 -0.55 -25.03 22.36
CA GLY A 102 -1.30 -26.26 22.64
C GLY A 102 -1.70 -27.03 21.37
N GLY A 103 -0.77 -27.78 20.79
CA GLY A 103 -1.07 -28.71 19.68
C GLY A 103 -1.38 -28.04 18.33
N THR A 104 -1.39 -28.83 17.26
CA THR A 104 -1.75 -28.39 15.91
C THR A 104 -3.26 -28.24 15.82
N ASP A 105 -3.75 -27.11 15.29
CA ASP A 105 -5.18 -26.91 15.07
C ASP A 105 -5.63 -27.68 13.84
N VAL A 106 -6.87 -28.20 13.86
CA VAL A 106 -7.46 -28.84 12.68
C VAL A 106 -7.97 -27.74 11.74
N LEU A 107 -7.12 -27.29 10.82
CA LEU A 107 -7.42 -26.23 9.85
C LEU A 107 -8.56 -26.62 8.92
N ALA A 108 -8.76 -27.93 8.71
CA ALA A 108 -9.89 -28.47 7.94
C ALA A 108 -11.28 -28.15 8.54
N ARG A 109 -11.35 -27.56 9.74
CA ARG A 109 -12.60 -27.01 10.30
C ARG A 109 -13.02 -25.69 9.63
N ILE A 110 -12.10 -24.97 9.00
CA ILE A 110 -12.43 -23.78 8.22
C ILE A 110 -13.07 -24.22 6.91
N ARG A 111 -14.24 -23.68 6.60
CA ARG A 111 -14.91 -23.93 5.31
C ARG A 111 -14.02 -23.44 4.18
N GLY A 112 -13.73 -24.34 3.23
CA GLY A 112 -12.79 -24.08 2.14
C GLY A 112 -11.44 -24.76 2.30
N ILE A 113 -11.14 -25.30 3.47
CA ILE A 113 -9.88 -26.02 3.71
C ILE A 113 -10.18 -27.53 3.78
N ASP A 114 -9.95 -28.23 2.67
CA ASP A 114 -10.01 -29.70 2.65
C ASP A 114 -8.75 -30.32 3.27
N GLU A 115 -8.77 -31.63 3.58
CA GLU A 115 -7.60 -32.35 4.11
C GLU A 115 -6.34 -32.22 3.22
N HIS A 116 -6.54 -32.14 1.89
CA HIS A 116 -5.44 -31.87 0.96
C HIS A 116 -4.85 -30.46 1.16
N ARG A 117 -5.71 -29.46 1.32
CA ARG A 117 -5.33 -28.05 1.51
C ARG A 117 -4.71 -27.84 2.88
N GLU A 118 -5.23 -28.48 3.92
CA GLU A 118 -4.63 -28.51 5.26
C GLU A 118 -3.20 -29.07 5.21
N ARG A 119 -2.97 -30.16 4.47
CA ARG A 119 -1.60 -30.68 4.27
C ARG A 119 -0.69 -29.68 3.57
N GLN A 120 -1.18 -28.96 2.56
CA GLN A 120 -0.41 -27.94 1.87
C GLN A 120 -0.10 -26.75 2.79
N LEU A 121 -1.08 -26.28 3.58
CA LEU A 121 -0.89 -25.22 4.58
C LEU A 121 0.12 -25.62 5.65
N ASN A 122 0.03 -26.87 6.14
CA ASN A 122 0.98 -27.42 7.10
C ASN A 122 2.40 -27.50 6.52
N GLN A 123 2.55 -27.83 5.22
CA GLN A 123 3.84 -27.82 4.53
C GLN A 123 4.41 -26.40 4.36
N LEU A 124 3.54 -25.41 4.16
CA LEU A 124 3.87 -23.98 4.16
C LEU A 124 4.14 -23.43 5.57
N GLY A 125 3.93 -24.25 6.60
CA GLY A 125 4.19 -23.93 7.99
C GLY A 125 3.05 -23.24 8.74
N ILE A 126 1.90 -23.07 8.09
CA ILE A 126 0.65 -22.57 8.66
C ILE A 126 -0.04 -23.76 9.32
N GLN A 127 -0.07 -23.79 10.65
CA GLN A 127 -0.50 -24.95 11.44
C GLN A 127 -1.56 -24.61 12.50
N HIS A 128 -1.80 -23.33 12.75
CA HIS A 128 -2.73 -22.85 13.75
C HIS A 128 -3.78 -21.92 13.15
N PHE A 129 -4.98 -21.84 13.75
CA PHE A 129 -6.02 -20.88 13.33
C PHE A 129 -5.50 -19.44 13.41
N ARG A 130 -4.63 -19.16 14.39
CA ARG A 130 -3.98 -17.85 14.55
C ARG A 130 -3.11 -17.45 13.36
N ASP A 131 -2.41 -18.40 12.74
CA ASP A 131 -1.56 -18.12 11.58
C ASP A 131 -2.40 -17.66 10.38
N ILE A 132 -3.63 -18.19 10.24
CA ILE A 132 -4.59 -17.76 9.22
C ILE A 132 -5.23 -16.42 9.59
N GLU A 133 -5.55 -16.19 10.87
CA GLU A 133 -6.09 -14.91 11.36
C GLU A 133 -5.14 -13.73 11.10
N GLU A 134 -3.84 -13.94 11.38
CA GLU A 134 -2.77 -12.95 11.23
C GLU A 134 -2.28 -12.81 9.77
N LEU A 135 -2.79 -13.62 8.83
CA LEU A 135 -2.42 -13.56 7.41
C LEU A 135 -2.66 -12.14 6.84
N PRO A 136 -1.61 -11.44 6.39
CA PRO A 136 -1.76 -10.10 5.84
C PRO A 136 -2.34 -10.16 4.42
N ARG A 137 -3.08 -9.10 4.05
CA ARG A 137 -3.73 -8.96 2.73
C ARG A 137 -2.77 -9.16 1.54
N GLY A 138 -1.50 -8.81 1.72
CA GLY A 138 -0.46 -8.98 0.69
C GLY A 138 -0.03 -10.43 0.48
N ASP A 139 -0.18 -11.29 1.49
CA ASP A 139 0.24 -12.70 1.44
C ASP A 139 -0.90 -13.63 1.03
N GLU A 140 -2.14 -13.12 0.93
CA GLU A 140 -3.32 -13.86 0.44
C GLU A 140 -3.12 -14.32 -1.01
N LEU A 141 -2.65 -13.44 -1.90
CA LEU A 141 -2.44 -13.74 -3.33
C LEU A 141 -1.34 -14.81 -3.59
N PRO A 142 -0.11 -14.67 -3.03
CA PRO A 142 0.91 -15.71 -3.14
C PRO A 142 0.49 -17.04 -2.52
N LEU A 143 -0.30 -17.00 -1.44
CA LEU A 143 -0.82 -18.20 -0.80
C LEU A 143 -1.86 -18.90 -1.69
N GLU A 144 -2.79 -18.15 -2.29
CA GLU A 144 -3.76 -18.67 -3.25
C GLU A 144 -3.07 -19.29 -4.48
N GLU A 145 -2.04 -18.63 -5.02
CA GLU A 145 -1.25 -19.15 -6.15
C GLU A 145 -0.55 -20.47 -5.79
N ARG A 146 0.07 -20.54 -4.61
CA ARG A 146 0.72 -21.77 -4.11
C ARG A 146 -0.27 -22.89 -3.82
N LEU A 147 -1.48 -22.57 -3.38
CA LEU A 147 -2.56 -23.54 -3.13
C LEU A 147 -3.32 -23.92 -4.41
N GLY A 148 -3.08 -23.22 -5.53
CA GLY A 148 -3.82 -23.43 -6.78
C GLY A 148 -5.28 -22.99 -6.72
N LEU A 149 -5.59 -22.01 -5.86
CA LEU A 149 -6.93 -21.46 -5.69
C LEU A 149 -7.19 -20.30 -6.67
N PRO A 150 -8.45 -20.09 -7.08
CA PRO A 150 -8.84 -18.85 -7.74
C PRO A 150 -8.52 -17.63 -6.86
N HIS A 151 -8.07 -16.54 -7.48
CA HIS A 151 -7.77 -15.31 -6.75
C HIS A 151 -9.01 -14.79 -6.02
N GLY A 152 -8.85 -14.41 -4.75
CA GLY A 152 -9.92 -13.90 -3.89
C GLY A 152 -10.70 -14.97 -3.14
N THR A 153 -10.40 -16.27 -3.32
CA THR A 153 -11.08 -17.36 -2.60
C THR A 153 -10.93 -17.23 -1.09
N ILE A 154 -9.76 -16.84 -0.59
CA ILE A 154 -9.50 -16.69 0.86
C ILE A 154 -10.35 -15.55 1.44
N VAL A 155 -10.58 -14.51 0.64
CA VAL A 155 -11.40 -13.34 1.01
C VAL A 155 -12.89 -13.67 0.94
N ASP A 156 -13.33 -14.31 -0.14
CA ASP A 156 -14.72 -14.68 -0.38
C ASP A 156 -15.22 -15.71 0.63
N GLU A 157 -14.39 -16.69 0.95
CA GLU A 157 -14.68 -17.70 1.97
C GLU A 157 -14.36 -17.19 3.38
N ARG A 158 -13.82 -15.97 3.53
CA ARG A 158 -13.59 -15.29 4.82
C ARG A 158 -12.80 -16.15 5.81
N TRP A 159 -11.74 -16.81 5.34
CA TRP A 159 -10.96 -17.76 6.16
C TRP A 159 -10.47 -17.15 7.47
N ARG A 160 -10.06 -15.88 7.45
CA ARG A 160 -9.58 -15.14 8.62
C ARG A 160 -10.63 -15.02 9.72
N GLU A 161 -11.87 -14.72 9.35
CA GLU A 161 -12.96 -14.57 10.31
C GLU A 161 -13.40 -15.91 10.89
N GLN A 162 -13.42 -16.95 10.06
CA GLN A 162 -13.67 -18.31 10.51
C GLN A 162 -12.59 -18.78 11.49
N ALA A 163 -11.32 -18.50 11.18
CA ALA A 163 -10.20 -18.84 12.05
C ALA A 163 -10.28 -18.11 13.40
N ALA A 164 -10.68 -16.83 13.41
CA ALA A 164 -10.89 -16.07 14.64
C ALA A 164 -12.02 -16.66 15.51
N LEU A 165 -13.15 -17.06 14.90
CA LEU A 165 -14.27 -17.69 15.61
C LEU A 165 -13.89 -19.07 16.17
N LEU A 166 -13.14 -19.87 15.42
CA LEU A 166 -12.66 -21.17 15.88
C LEU A 166 -11.64 -21.04 17.01
N ARG A 167 -10.76 -20.02 16.97
CA ARG A 167 -9.81 -19.70 18.04
C ARG A 167 -10.50 -19.21 19.32
N ALA A 168 -11.58 -18.46 19.19
CA ALA A 168 -12.40 -18.01 20.32
C ALA A 168 -13.13 -19.18 21.03
N GLY A 169 -13.09 -20.39 20.47
CA GLY A 169 -13.78 -21.56 20.99
C GLY A 169 -15.27 -21.59 20.61
N GLU A 170 -15.74 -20.65 19.80
CA GLU A 170 -17.14 -20.51 19.38
C GLU A 170 -17.46 -21.45 18.21
N THR A 171 -17.15 -22.73 18.38
CA THR A 171 -17.36 -23.76 17.34
C THR A 171 -18.85 -23.90 16.99
N ASP A 172 -19.74 -23.66 17.96
CA ASP A 172 -21.20 -23.64 17.74
C ASP A 172 -21.66 -22.42 16.93
N GLU A 173 -21.03 -21.26 17.09
CA GLU A 173 -21.35 -20.07 16.28
C GLU A 173 -20.77 -20.20 14.87
N HIS A 174 -19.57 -20.76 14.73
CA HIS A 174 -19.00 -21.12 13.45
C HIS A 174 -19.89 -22.12 12.70
N ALA A 175 -20.34 -23.20 13.35
CA ALA A 175 -21.27 -24.15 12.78
C ALA A 175 -22.64 -23.53 12.45
N ARG A 176 -23.13 -22.56 13.23
CA ARG A 176 -24.38 -21.84 12.90
C ARG A 176 -24.23 -20.91 11.70
N ARG A 177 -23.09 -20.20 11.59
CA ARG A 177 -22.84 -19.18 10.55
C ARG A 177 -22.32 -19.78 9.24
N PHE A 178 -21.61 -20.90 9.33
CA PHE A 178 -20.90 -21.55 8.22
C PHE A 178 -21.16 -23.07 8.13
N GLY A 179 -22.18 -23.62 8.81
CA GLY A 179 -22.53 -25.04 8.77
C GLY A 179 -23.71 -25.42 7.86
N HIS A 180 -24.19 -24.53 6.98
CA HIS A 180 -25.25 -24.87 6.02
C HIS A 180 -24.76 -24.93 4.57
N HIS A 181 -25.19 -25.99 3.88
CA HIS A 181 -25.00 -26.41 2.48
C HIS A 181 -23.97 -27.52 2.21
N ALA A 182 -24.48 -28.75 2.32
CA ALA A 182 -24.23 -29.80 1.32
C ALA A 182 -25.00 -29.49 0.03
#